data_AF-A0A962NEJ9-F1
#
_entry.id   AF-A0A962NEJ9-F1
#
_cell.length_a   1.000
_cell.length_b   1.000
_cell.length_c   1.000
_cell.angle_alpha   90.00
_cell.angle_beta   90.00
_cell.angle_gamma   90.00
#
_symmetry.space_group_name_H-M   'P 1'
#
loop_
_entity.id
_entity.type
_entity.pdbx_description
1 polymer ?
#
loop_
_entity_poly.entity_id
_entity_poly.type
_entity_poly.pdbx_seq_one_letter_code
_entity_poly.pdbx_strand_id
1 'polypeptide(L)'
;ARVNGEVVELDQPPRLALRKKHTIEVVIDRFKVRPDMQLRLAESFETALKLAAGIATIAPMDGDGTELVFSANYACPHCGWSLPELEPRLFSFNAPAGACPTCDGLGVEQYFDPGRIVHNPHQSLADGAVRGWDRRNAYYFQMLTSLANHYDFDVDRPWDQLPVAVHELILHGSGNEQIDFTYVGQKGQVYQRTHPFEGVLNNFRRRYRETDSNMVREELSKYLASRPCPDCGGTRLNEQARNVFIAGRNLPGITALPIGDAHTLFSTLDLPGTQGRIADKIVREITSRLHFLINVGLNYLTLHRSADTLSGGEAQRIRLASQIGSGLTGVMYVLDEPSIGLHQRDNDRLLGTLKRLRDMGNTVIVVEHDEDAIR
;
A
#
# COMPACT_ATOMS: atom_id res chain seq x y z
N ALA A 1 -41.28 -16.03 -11.99
CA ALA A 1 -40.18 -15.31 -11.31
C ALA A 1 -40.31 -15.48 -9.81
N ARG A 2 -39.27 -15.18 -9.03
CA ARG A 2 -39.32 -15.03 -7.58
C ARG A 2 -39.09 -13.57 -7.24
N VAL A 3 -40.03 -12.95 -6.54
CA VAL A 3 -40.03 -11.53 -6.23
C VAL A 3 -40.16 -11.36 -4.72
N ASN A 4 -39.13 -10.79 -4.10
CA ASN A 4 -39.02 -10.65 -2.63
C ASN A 4 -39.23 -11.99 -1.88
N GLY A 5 -38.76 -13.10 -2.44
CA GLY A 5 -38.90 -14.44 -1.87
C GLY A 5 -40.17 -15.20 -2.28
N GLU A 6 -41.17 -14.52 -2.85
CA GLU A 6 -42.42 -15.16 -3.29
C GLU A 6 -42.36 -15.54 -4.78
N VAL A 7 -42.75 -16.77 -5.11
CA VAL A 7 -42.80 -17.24 -6.50
C VAL A 7 -44.08 -16.74 -7.16
N VAL A 8 -43.93 -15.98 -8.24
CA VAL A 8 -45.02 -15.36 -9.00
C VAL A 8 -44.96 -15.76 -10.48
N GLU A 9 -46.12 -15.85 -11.13
CA GLU A 9 -46.21 -16.01 -12.57
C GLU A 9 -45.82 -14.71 -13.29
N LEU A 10 -45.04 -14.81 -14.37
CA LEU A 10 -44.52 -13.64 -15.09
C LEU A 10 -45.61 -12.86 -15.82
N ASP A 11 -46.71 -13.52 -16.19
CA ASP A 11 -47.84 -12.91 -16.91
C ASP A 11 -48.68 -11.99 -16.00
N GLN A 12 -48.53 -12.12 -14.68
CA GLN A 12 -49.21 -11.30 -13.68
C GLN A 12 -48.21 -10.78 -12.62
N PRO A 13 -47.27 -9.89 -13.01
CA PRO A 13 -46.25 -9.43 -12.08
C PRO A 13 -46.86 -8.56 -10.98
N PRO A 14 -46.43 -8.70 -9.72
CA PRO A 14 -46.90 -7.84 -8.64
C PRO A 14 -46.46 -6.39 -8.89
N ARG A 15 -47.29 -5.42 -8.46
CA ARG A 15 -46.91 -4.00 -8.49
C ARG A 15 -45.82 -3.73 -7.45
N LEU A 16 -44.65 -3.32 -7.92
CA LEU A 16 -43.49 -2.99 -7.08
C LEU A 16 -43.49 -1.51 -6.67
N ALA A 17 -43.01 -1.22 -5.46
CA ALA A 17 -42.97 0.12 -4.92
C ALA A 17 -41.67 0.83 -5.33
N LEU A 18 -41.77 1.94 -6.06
CA LEU A 18 -40.64 2.71 -6.62
C LEU A 18 -39.53 3.12 -5.64
N ARG A 19 -39.81 3.19 -4.34
CA ARG A 19 -38.85 3.63 -3.31
C ARG A 19 -38.49 2.53 -2.29
N LYS A 20 -38.79 1.27 -2.59
CA LYS A 20 -38.36 0.12 -1.78
C LYS A 20 -37.36 -0.72 -2.57
N LYS A 21 -36.39 -1.29 -1.86
CA LYS A 21 -35.51 -2.31 -2.45
C LYS A 21 -36.33 -3.55 -2.72
N HIS A 22 -36.14 -4.14 -3.89
CA HIS A 22 -36.80 -5.35 -4.32
C HIS A 22 -35.77 -6.36 -4.81
N THR A 23 -35.98 -7.63 -4.49
CA THR A 23 -35.20 -8.74 -5.03
C THR A 23 -36.02 -9.40 -6.12
N ILE A 24 -35.50 -9.44 -7.35
CA ILE A 24 -36.20 -10.02 -8.51
C ILE A 24 -35.29 -11.07 -9.12
N GLU A 25 -35.76 -12.30 -9.14
CA GLU A 25 -35.03 -13.45 -9.66
C GLU A 25 -35.88 -14.15 -10.71
N VAL A 26 -35.29 -14.47 -11.85
CA VAL A 26 -35.98 -15.22 -12.89
C VAL A 26 -35.76 -16.71 -12.61
N VAL A 27 -36.86 -17.46 -12.50
CA VAL A 27 -36.79 -18.92 -12.36
C VAL A 27 -36.56 -19.51 -13.74
N ILE A 28 -35.35 -20.03 -13.98
CA ILE A 28 -34.93 -20.56 -15.29
C ILE A 28 -35.39 -22.00 -15.49
N ASP A 29 -35.21 -22.84 -14.47
CA ASP A 29 -35.58 -24.25 -14.54
C ASP A 29 -35.95 -24.80 -13.15
N ARG A 30 -36.66 -25.93 -13.13
CA ARG A 30 -37.02 -26.71 -11.94
C ARG A 30 -36.74 -28.19 -12.21
N PHE A 31 -35.82 -28.78 -11.44
CA PHE A 31 -35.50 -30.20 -11.53
C PHE A 31 -35.21 -30.85 -10.17
N LYS A 32 -35.44 -32.17 -10.08
CA LYS A 32 -34.91 -33.02 -9.02
C LYS A 32 -33.58 -33.61 -9.50
N VAL A 33 -32.51 -33.42 -8.74
CA VAL A 33 -31.15 -33.83 -9.13
C VAL A 33 -31.09 -35.34 -9.40
N ARG A 34 -30.70 -35.72 -10.62
CA ARG A 34 -30.50 -37.11 -11.08
C ARG A 34 -29.21 -37.22 -11.90
N PRO A 35 -28.59 -38.42 -11.99
CA PRO A 35 -27.29 -38.60 -12.66
C PRO A 35 -27.28 -38.25 -14.16
N ASP A 36 -28.41 -38.36 -14.84
CA ASP A 36 -28.60 -38.18 -16.29
C ASP A 36 -28.83 -36.72 -16.72
N MET A 37 -28.81 -35.76 -15.79
CA MET A 37 -29.25 -34.39 -16.04
C MET A 37 -28.13 -33.40 -16.38
N GLN A 38 -26.90 -33.87 -16.63
CA GLN A 38 -25.72 -33.01 -16.82
C GLN A 38 -25.91 -31.95 -17.92
N LEU A 39 -26.44 -32.33 -19.09
CA LEU A 39 -26.66 -31.40 -20.21
C LEU A 39 -27.69 -30.31 -19.85
N ARG A 40 -28.82 -30.72 -19.28
CA ARG A 40 -29.89 -29.79 -18.86
C ARG A 40 -29.43 -28.83 -17.76
N LEU A 41 -28.63 -29.32 -16.82
CA LEU A 41 -28.00 -28.48 -15.79
C LEU A 41 -27.09 -27.43 -16.43
N ALA A 42 -26.23 -27.84 -17.36
CA ALA A 42 -25.32 -26.92 -18.05
C ALA A 42 -26.07 -25.83 -18.82
N GLU A 43 -27.10 -26.20 -19.60
CA GLU A 43 -27.92 -25.24 -20.37
C GLU A 43 -28.68 -24.27 -19.46
N SER A 44 -29.22 -24.77 -18.34
CA SER A 44 -29.92 -23.93 -17.34
C SER A 44 -28.98 -22.93 -16.68
N PHE A 45 -27.78 -23.39 -16.30
CA PHE A 45 -26.75 -22.52 -15.73
C PHE A 45 -26.27 -21.47 -16.73
N GLU A 46 -26.01 -21.87 -17.98
CA GLU A 46 -25.60 -20.95 -19.03
C GLU A 46 -26.67 -19.86 -19.28
N THR A 47 -27.94 -20.26 -19.29
CA THR A 47 -29.08 -19.33 -19.45
C THR A 47 -29.19 -18.39 -18.25
N ALA A 48 -29.09 -18.91 -17.02
CA ALA A 48 -29.12 -18.11 -15.80
C ALA A 48 -27.98 -17.07 -15.77
N LEU A 49 -26.74 -17.52 -16.03
CA LEU A 49 -25.56 -16.66 -16.05
C LEU A 49 -25.67 -15.58 -17.14
N LYS A 50 -26.19 -15.91 -18.34
CA LYS A 50 -26.40 -14.92 -19.41
C LYS A 50 -27.45 -13.87 -19.04
N LEU A 51 -28.55 -14.28 -18.42
CA LEU A 51 -29.66 -13.37 -18.08
C LEU A 51 -29.36 -12.49 -16.85
N ALA A 52 -28.53 -12.97 -15.91
CA ALA A 52 -28.24 -12.29 -14.66
C ALA A 52 -26.76 -11.85 -14.53
N ALA A 53 -26.16 -11.41 -15.65
CA ALA A 53 -24.81 -10.82 -15.71
C ALA A 53 -23.72 -11.64 -15.00
N GLY A 54 -23.79 -12.97 -15.13
CA GLY A 54 -22.84 -13.90 -14.56
C GLY A 54 -23.16 -14.34 -13.13
N ILE A 55 -24.41 -14.21 -12.66
CA ILE A 55 -24.87 -14.75 -11.36
C ILE A 55 -25.91 -15.85 -11.60
N ALA A 56 -25.83 -16.96 -10.86
CA ALA A 56 -26.84 -18.01 -10.86
C ALA A 56 -27.11 -18.46 -9.43
N THR A 57 -28.38 -18.55 -9.03
CA THR A 57 -28.79 -18.98 -7.68
C THR A 57 -29.54 -20.30 -7.78
N ILE A 58 -29.13 -21.30 -7.00
CA ILE A 58 -29.90 -22.52 -6.74
C ILE A 58 -30.67 -22.33 -5.44
N ALA A 59 -31.98 -22.47 -5.49
CA ALA A 59 -32.85 -22.50 -4.31
C ALA A 59 -33.57 -23.86 -4.23
N PRO A 60 -33.80 -24.39 -3.02
CA PRO A 60 -34.65 -25.57 -2.84
C PRO A 60 -36.09 -25.27 -3.30
N MET A 61 -36.77 -26.27 -3.86
CA MET A 61 -38.19 -26.13 -4.23
C MET A 61 -39.11 -26.17 -3.01
N ASP A 62 -38.76 -27.02 -2.03
CA ASP A 62 -39.51 -27.23 -0.80
C ASP A 62 -38.53 -27.27 0.40
N GLY A 63 -38.92 -26.63 1.52
CA GLY A 63 -38.20 -26.68 2.81
C GLY A 63 -37.09 -25.65 3.03
N ASP A 64 -36.40 -25.77 4.17
CA ASP A 64 -35.43 -24.80 4.71
C ASP A 64 -33.99 -25.00 4.17
N GLY A 65 -33.86 -25.46 2.92
CA GLY A 65 -32.55 -25.68 2.31
C GLY A 65 -31.78 -24.37 2.10
N THR A 66 -30.46 -24.42 2.23
CA THR A 66 -29.60 -23.24 1.98
C THR A 66 -29.53 -22.93 0.48
N GLU A 67 -29.75 -21.66 0.13
CA GLU A 67 -29.51 -21.17 -1.23
C GLU A 67 -28.02 -21.17 -1.55
N LEU A 68 -27.68 -21.60 -2.76
CA LEU A 68 -26.31 -21.59 -3.28
C LEU A 68 -26.21 -20.57 -4.41
N VAL A 69 -25.39 -19.54 -4.23
CA VAL A 69 -25.13 -18.52 -5.25
C VAL A 69 -23.80 -18.81 -5.93
N PHE A 70 -23.82 -18.83 -7.26
CA PHE A 70 -22.67 -18.99 -8.13
C PHE A 70 -22.43 -17.70 -8.91
N SER A 71 -21.16 -17.38 -9.15
CA SER A 71 -20.77 -16.34 -10.10
C SER A 71 -19.80 -16.89 -11.13
N ALA A 72 -20.02 -16.55 -12.40
CA ALA A 72 -19.05 -16.79 -13.48
C ALA A 72 -17.91 -15.76 -13.48
N ASN A 73 -18.07 -14.68 -12.71
CA ASN A 73 -17.05 -13.65 -12.52
C ASN A 73 -16.40 -13.83 -11.14
N TYR A 74 -15.24 -13.23 -10.91
CA TYR A 74 -14.67 -13.11 -9.56
C TYR A 74 -15.45 -12.06 -8.74
N ALA A 75 -16.76 -12.21 -8.60
CA ALA A 75 -17.63 -11.29 -7.88
C ALA A 75 -18.20 -11.94 -6.61
N CYS A 76 -18.23 -11.18 -5.53
CA CYS A 76 -18.84 -11.59 -4.29
C CYS A 76 -20.36 -11.68 -4.45
N PRO A 77 -20.98 -12.84 -4.18
CA PRO A 77 -22.42 -13.03 -4.36
C PRO A 77 -23.28 -12.22 -3.37
N HIS A 78 -22.70 -11.72 -2.28
CA HIS A 78 -23.43 -10.99 -1.23
C HIS A 78 -23.42 -9.46 -1.43
N CYS A 79 -22.27 -8.89 -1.80
CA CYS A 79 -22.11 -7.44 -1.90
C CYS A 79 -21.84 -6.94 -3.33
N GLY A 80 -21.65 -7.84 -4.30
CA GLY A 80 -21.37 -7.50 -5.69
C GLY A 80 -19.96 -6.97 -5.95
N TRP A 81 -19.07 -6.97 -4.93
CA TRP A 81 -17.68 -6.58 -5.11
C TRP A 81 -16.98 -7.53 -6.08
N SER A 82 -16.44 -7.01 -7.17
CA SER A 82 -15.76 -7.78 -8.20
C SER A 82 -14.26 -7.56 -8.20
N LEU A 83 -13.54 -8.66 -8.37
CA LEU A 83 -12.11 -8.70 -8.63
C LEU A 83 -11.89 -8.77 -10.15
N PRO A 84 -10.87 -8.08 -10.67
CA PRO A 84 -10.40 -8.31 -12.02
C PRO A 84 -9.77 -9.71 -12.13
N GLU A 85 -9.49 -10.14 -13.36
CA GLU A 85 -8.75 -11.37 -13.58
C GLU A 85 -7.40 -11.35 -12.84
N LEU A 86 -7.05 -12.49 -12.23
CA LEU A 86 -5.87 -12.62 -11.37
C LEU A 86 -4.60 -12.78 -12.21
N GLU A 87 -4.14 -11.66 -12.76
CA GLU A 87 -2.90 -11.58 -13.51
C GLU A 87 -1.73 -11.09 -12.64
N PRO A 88 -0.46 -11.46 -12.94
CA PRO A 88 0.71 -11.01 -12.18
C PRO A 88 0.81 -9.48 -12.00
N ARG A 89 0.35 -8.70 -12.98
CA ARG A 89 0.35 -7.22 -12.92
C ARG A 89 -0.51 -6.66 -11.80
N LEU A 90 -1.55 -7.37 -11.37
CA LEU A 90 -2.38 -6.99 -10.22
C LEU A 90 -1.55 -6.98 -8.93
N PHE A 91 -0.51 -7.79 -8.86
CA PHE A 91 0.36 -7.94 -7.69
C PHE A 91 1.64 -7.10 -7.77
N SER A 92 1.75 -6.23 -8.77
CA SER A 92 2.88 -5.32 -8.92
C SER A 92 2.51 -3.91 -8.47
N PHE A 93 3.19 -3.41 -7.45
CA PHE A 93 3.07 -2.01 -7.03
C PHE A 93 3.68 -1.02 -8.04
N ASN A 94 4.42 -1.51 -9.04
CA ASN A 94 4.96 -0.68 -10.13
C ASN A 94 4.01 -0.63 -11.34
N ALA A 95 2.90 -1.37 -11.31
CA ALA A 95 1.90 -1.36 -12.36
C ALA A 95 0.64 -0.64 -11.85
N PRO A 96 0.05 0.28 -12.64
CA PRO A 96 -1.19 0.97 -12.22
C PRO A 96 -2.34 0.02 -11.87
N ALA A 97 -2.36 -1.17 -12.48
CA ALA A 97 -3.36 -2.20 -12.20
C ALA A 97 -3.27 -2.79 -10.77
N GLY A 98 -2.10 -2.75 -10.14
CA GLY A 98 -1.84 -3.32 -8.82
C GLY A 98 -1.44 -2.29 -7.75
N ALA A 99 -1.00 -1.11 -8.16
CA ALA A 99 -0.55 -0.05 -7.27
C ALA A 99 -1.69 0.53 -6.42
N CYS A 100 -1.38 0.88 -5.17
CA CYS A 100 -2.30 1.65 -4.33
C CYS A 100 -2.58 3.01 -4.99
N PRO A 101 -3.85 3.39 -5.25
CA PRO A 101 -4.18 4.62 -5.97
C PRO A 101 -3.79 5.90 -5.20
N THR A 102 -3.71 5.82 -3.87
CA THR A 102 -3.47 6.96 -3.00
C THR A 102 -2.00 7.36 -2.94
N CYS A 103 -1.09 6.38 -2.99
CA CYS A 103 0.35 6.62 -2.94
C CYS A 103 1.08 6.20 -4.22
N ASP A 104 0.34 5.87 -5.28
CA ASP A 104 0.87 5.40 -6.57
C ASP A 104 1.93 4.29 -6.42
N GLY A 105 1.64 3.33 -5.52
CA GLY A 105 2.56 2.23 -5.27
C GLY A 105 3.87 2.59 -4.54
N LEU A 106 4.01 3.80 -3.99
CA LEU A 106 5.16 4.17 -3.16
C LEU A 106 5.08 3.55 -1.76
N GLY A 107 3.88 3.35 -1.23
CA GLY A 107 3.63 2.85 0.13
C GLY A 107 3.83 3.89 1.23
N VAL A 108 4.43 5.03 0.91
CA VAL A 108 4.59 6.15 1.83
C VAL A 108 3.81 7.35 1.35
N GLU A 109 3.34 8.14 2.29
CA GLU A 109 2.78 9.46 2.05
C GLU A 109 3.74 10.49 2.67
N GLN A 110 4.13 11.48 1.88
CA GLN A 110 4.84 12.65 2.38
C GLN A 110 3.81 13.65 2.90
N TYR A 111 3.99 14.09 4.15
CA TYR A 111 3.14 15.09 4.77
C TYR A 111 4.00 16.12 5.50
N PHE A 112 3.46 17.32 5.66
CA PHE A 112 4.07 18.33 6.51
C PHE A 112 3.83 17.99 7.97
N ASP A 113 4.91 17.79 8.72
CA ASP A 113 4.87 17.43 10.12
C ASP A 113 4.67 18.69 10.98
N PRO A 114 3.55 18.80 11.73
CA PRO A 114 3.32 19.94 12.61
C PRO A 114 4.45 20.16 13.61
N GLY A 115 5.05 19.09 14.13
CA GLY A 115 6.15 19.16 15.08
C GLY A 115 7.46 19.69 14.48
N ARG A 116 7.64 19.59 13.15
CA ARG A 116 8.78 20.22 12.45
C ARG A 116 8.51 21.67 12.09
N ILE A 117 7.24 22.02 11.86
CA ILE A 117 6.81 23.38 11.51
C ILE A 117 6.83 24.29 12.74
N VAL A 118 6.34 23.79 13.88
CA VAL A 118 6.42 24.46 15.17
C VAL A 118 7.78 24.17 15.78
N HIS A 119 8.77 25.00 15.48
CA HIS A 119 10.16 24.75 15.86
C HIS A 119 10.41 24.96 17.36
N ASN A 120 9.81 26.02 17.93
CA ASN A 120 10.01 26.42 19.32
C ASN A 120 8.66 26.63 20.02
N PRO A 121 8.08 25.59 20.65
CA PRO A 121 6.79 25.69 21.33
C PRO A 121 6.77 26.67 22.52
N HIS A 122 7.93 26.98 23.10
CA HIS A 122 8.05 27.93 24.22
C HIS A 122 8.10 29.41 23.77
N GLN A 123 8.20 29.67 22.46
CA GLN A 123 8.14 31.03 21.91
C GLN A 123 6.70 31.37 21.52
N SER A 124 6.42 32.66 21.40
CA SER A 124 5.15 33.14 20.87
C SER A 124 5.08 33.00 19.35
N LEU A 125 3.89 33.12 18.78
CA LEU A 125 3.73 33.19 17.33
C LEU A 125 4.47 34.39 16.75
N ALA A 126 4.41 35.53 17.44
CA ALA A 126 5.08 36.75 17.04
C ALA A 126 6.62 36.62 17.01
N ASP A 127 7.19 35.80 17.90
CA ASP A 127 8.63 35.62 18.07
C ASP A 127 9.22 34.42 17.31
N GLY A 128 8.41 33.69 16.53
CA GLY A 128 8.90 32.64 15.65
C GLY A 128 8.63 31.21 16.08
N ALA A 129 7.60 30.95 16.88
CA ALA A 129 7.14 29.58 17.16
C ALA A 129 6.90 28.78 15.86
N VAL A 130 6.29 29.43 14.86
CA VAL A 130 6.12 28.91 13.49
C VAL A 130 7.02 29.70 12.55
N ARG A 131 8.02 29.03 11.96
CA ARG A 131 9.04 29.73 11.17
C ARG A 131 8.44 30.43 9.95
N GLY A 132 8.72 31.73 9.82
CA GLY A 132 8.25 32.54 8.69
C GLY A 132 6.80 33.03 8.83
N TRP A 133 6.12 32.68 9.92
CA TRP A 133 4.82 33.18 10.34
C TRP A 133 4.98 34.01 11.62
N ASP A 134 5.92 34.96 11.57
CA ASP A 134 6.38 35.77 12.70
C ASP A 134 6.57 37.23 12.27
N ARG A 135 6.94 38.12 13.20
CA ARG A 135 7.12 39.56 12.93
C ARG A 135 8.10 39.89 11.79
N ARG A 136 9.03 38.99 11.44
CA ARG A 136 9.97 39.19 10.32
C ARG A 136 9.26 39.09 8.97
N ASN A 137 8.11 38.41 8.92
CA ASN A 137 7.25 38.35 7.75
C ASN A 137 5.93 39.12 8.00
N ALA A 138 5.97 40.42 7.70
CA ALA A 138 4.85 41.33 7.94
C ALA A 138 3.51 40.84 7.35
N TYR A 139 3.53 40.17 6.20
CA TYR A 139 2.31 39.68 5.55
C TYR A 139 1.62 38.58 6.38
N TYR A 140 2.35 37.52 6.77
CA TYR A 140 1.76 36.44 7.57
C TYR A 140 1.50 36.87 9.02
N PHE A 141 2.33 37.76 9.58
CA PHE A 141 2.10 38.28 10.93
C PHE A 141 0.82 39.12 11.04
N GLN A 142 0.53 39.96 10.04
CA GLN A 142 -0.74 40.70 9.97
C GLN A 142 -1.93 39.75 9.88
N MET A 143 -1.81 38.67 9.11
CA MET A 143 -2.84 37.63 9.01
C MET A 143 -3.10 36.97 10.36
N LEU A 144 -2.04 36.58 11.10
CA LEU A 144 -2.18 36.04 12.45
C LEU A 144 -2.78 37.03 13.44
N THR A 145 -2.46 38.32 13.32
CA THR A 145 -3.01 39.37 14.17
C THR A 145 -4.51 39.57 13.93
N SER A 146 -4.95 39.57 12.66
CA SER A 146 -6.38 39.60 12.32
C SER A 146 -7.11 38.35 12.82
N LEU A 147 -6.48 37.18 12.70
CA LEU A 147 -7.02 35.91 13.21
C LEU A 147 -7.17 35.94 14.74
N ALA A 148 -6.16 36.46 15.44
CA ALA A 148 -6.15 36.65 16.88
C ALA A 148 -7.26 37.57 17.37
N ASN A 149 -7.51 38.68 16.67
CA ASN A 149 -8.62 39.59 16.98
C ASN A 149 -10.00 38.94 16.77
N HIS A 150 -10.13 38.07 15.77
CA HIS A 150 -11.40 37.39 15.46
C HIS A 150 -11.74 36.29 16.47
N TYR A 151 -10.75 35.46 16.83
CA TYR A 151 -10.93 34.32 17.74
C TYR A 151 -10.52 34.60 19.19
N ASP A 152 -10.15 35.83 19.51
CA ASP A 152 -9.76 36.30 20.84
C ASP A 152 -8.63 35.47 21.48
N PHE A 153 -7.49 35.39 20.79
CA PHE A 153 -6.26 34.82 21.35
C PHE A 153 -5.07 35.77 21.21
N ASP A 154 -4.07 35.60 22.08
CA ASP A 154 -2.89 36.45 22.13
C ASP A 154 -1.73 35.86 21.30
N VAL A 155 -1.26 36.60 20.30
CA VAL A 155 -0.12 36.20 19.43
C VAL A 155 1.23 36.25 20.13
N ASP A 156 1.33 37.01 21.22
CA ASP A 156 2.54 37.15 22.03
C ASP A 156 2.61 36.12 23.16
N ARG A 157 1.55 35.33 23.34
CA ARG A 157 1.56 34.20 24.27
C ARG A 157 2.40 33.04 23.71
N PRO A 158 3.22 32.36 24.54
CA PRO A 158 3.93 31.15 24.13
C PRO A 158 2.99 30.10 23.53
N TRP A 159 3.44 29.43 22.47
CA TRP A 159 2.63 28.47 21.72
C TRP A 159 2.10 27.34 22.61
N ASP A 160 2.92 26.79 23.51
CA ASP A 160 2.54 25.75 24.46
C ASP A 160 1.47 26.16 25.48
N GLN A 161 1.25 27.46 25.67
CA GLN A 161 0.22 28.02 26.56
C GLN A 161 -1.07 28.39 25.81
N LEU A 162 -1.08 28.31 24.47
CA LEU A 162 -2.29 28.53 23.69
C LEU A 162 -3.24 27.32 23.80
N PRO A 163 -4.57 27.54 23.76
CA PRO A 163 -5.53 26.45 23.71
C PRO A 163 -5.34 25.56 22.48
N VAL A 164 -5.60 24.26 22.62
CA VAL A 164 -5.50 23.28 21.50
C VAL A 164 -6.37 23.69 20.30
N ALA A 165 -7.53 24.31 20.54
CA ALA A 165 -8.38 24.83 19.46
C ALA A 165 -7.66 25.90 18.60
N VAL A 166 -6.80 26.72 19.22
CA VAL A 166 -5.99 27.73 18.51
C VAL A 166 -4.87 27.05 17.72
N HIS A 167 -4.28 25.97 18.25
CA HIS A 167 -3.29 25.18 17.50
C HIS A 167 -3.90 24.61 16.22
N GLU A 168 -5.07 23.97 16.34
CA GLU A 168 -5.81 23.39 15.21
C GLU A 168 -6.19 24.47 14.19
N LEU A 169 -6.73 25.60 14.66
CA LEU A 169 -7.07 26.74 13.80
C LEU A 169 -5.87 27.25 13.01
N ILE A 170 -4.71 27.41 13.65
CA ILE A 170 -3.50 27.92 12.99
C ILE A 170 -2.96 26.91 11.98
N LEU A 171 -2.91 25.63 12.34
CA LEU A 171 -2.33 24.58 11.50
C LEU A 171 -3.25 24.20 10.33
N HIS A 172 -4.54 24.01 10.59
CA HIS A 172 -5.52 23.43 9.66
C HIS A 172 -6.48 24.45 9.02
N GLY A 173 -6.59 25.66 9.59
CA GLY A 173 -7.40 26.75 9.04
C GLY A 173 -8.77 26.88 9.70
N SER A 174 -9.54 27.89 9.28
CA SER A 174 -10.89 28.20 9.79
C SER A 174 -12.02 27.47 9.04
N GLY A 175 -11.68 26.53 8.15
CA GLY A 175 -12.64 25.85 7.28
C GLY A 175 -13.31 26.83 6.32
N ASN A 176 -14.62 27.04 6.47
CA ASN A 176 -15.42 27.92 5.62
C ASN A 176 -15.78 29.26 6.27
N GLU A 177 -15.33 29.49 7.51
CA GLU A 177 -15.62 30.73 8.23
C GLU A 177 -14.88 31.91 7.60
N GLN A 178 -15.62 32.97 7.30
CA GLN A 178 -15.13 34.19 6.66
C GLN A 178 -14.56 35.13 7.72
N ILE A 179 -13.30 35.52 7.56
CA ILE A 179 -12.57 36.37 8.52
C ILE A 179 -12.06 37.62 7.80
N ASP A 180 -12.15 38.77 8.46
CA ASP A 180 -11.69 40.05 7.93
C ASP A 180 -10.18 40.24 8.19
N PHE A 181 -9.39 40.11 7.13
CA PHE A 181 -7.95 40.33 7.17
C PHE A 181 -7.58 41.74 6.76
N THR A 182 -6.76 42.40 7.58
CA THR A 182 -6.23 43.74 7.28
C THR A 182 -4.78 43.63 6.84
N TYR A 183 -4.47 44.12 5.64
CA TYR A 183 -3.14 44.06 5.02
C TYR A 183 -2.57 45.45 4.78
N VAL A 184 -1.25 45.60 4.94
CA VAL A 184 -0.51 46.81 4.59
C VAL A 184 0.28 46.58 3.30
N GLY A 185 -0.06 47.31 2.24
CA GLY A 185 0.68 47.26 0.97
C GLY A 185 2.05 47.94 1.03
N GLN A 186 2.87 47.74 0.00
CA GLN A 186 4.25 48.27 -0.07
C GLN A 186 4.35 49.81 0.05
N LYS A 187 3.27 50.55 -0.26
CA LYS A 187 3.19 52.01 -0.15
C LYS A 187 2.53 52.50 1.15
N GLY A 188 2.34 51.62 2.15
CA GLY A 188 1.69 51.95 3.43
C GLY A 188 0.16 52.02 3.35
N GLN A 189 -0.44 51.78 2.19
CA GLN A 189 -1.89 51.71 2.01
C GLN A 189 -2.47 50.47 2.72
N VAL A 190 -3.45 50.70 3.59
CA VAL A 190 -4.17 49.64 4.30
C VAL A 190 -5.37 49.22 3.47
N TYR A 191 -5.55 47.92 3.27
CA TYR A 191 -6.74 47.37 2.62
C TYR A 191 -7.23 46.13 3.37
N GLN A 192 -8.55 45.91 3.34
CA GLN A 192 -9.20 44.77 3.98
C GLN A 192 -9.68 43.76 2.95
N ARG A 193 -9.59 42.47 3.30
CA ARG A 193 -10.15 41.38 2.51
C ARG A 193 -10.77 40.34 3.43
N THR A 194 -11.97 39.91 3.07
CA THR A 194 -12.69 38.84 3.75
C THR A 194 -12.45 37.53 3.01
N HIS A 195 -11.89 36.54 3.69
CA HIS A 195 -11.73 35.18 3.17
C HIS A 195 -11.55 34.19 4.33
N PRO A 196 -11.71 32.87 4.11
CA PRO A 196 -11.33 31.90 5.14
C PRO A 196 -9.81 31.86 5.33
N PHE A 197 -9.39 31.52 6.55
CA PHE A 197 -8.00 31.23 6.85
C PHE A 197 -7.68 29.81 6.41
N GLU A 198 -6.75 29.66 5.48
CA GLU A 198 -6.43 28.34 4.92
C GLU A 198 -5.65 27.44 5.89
N GLY A 199 -4.94 28.00 6.87
CA GLY A 199 -4.05 27.25 7.76
C GLY A 199 -2.62 27.10 7.23
N VAL A 200 -1.65 27.05 8.13
CA VAL A 200 -0.22 26.97 7.81
C VAL A 200 0.10 25.70 7.01
N LEU A 201 -0.45 24.54 7.39
CA LEU A 201 -0.18 23.27 6.72
C LEU A 201 -0.70 23.26 5.28
N ASN A 202 -1.90 23.80 5.06
CA ASN A 202 -2.49 23.87 3.73
C ASN A 202 -1.73 24.88 2.86
N ASN A 203 -1.29 26.01 3.42
CA ASN A 203 -0.40 26.94 2.73
C ASN A 203 0.90 26.25 2.27
N PHE A 204 1.55 25.50 3.16
CA PHE A 204 2.80 24.79 2.85
C PHE A 204 2.58 23.73 1.77
N ARG A 205 1.50 22.93 1.87
CA ARG A 205 1.12 21.94 0.84
C ARG A 205 0.89 22.58 -0.52
N ARG A 206 0.11 23.66 -0.58
CA ARG A 206 -0.17 24.39 -1.82
C ARG A 206 1.12 24.93 -2.43
N ARG A 207 1.92 25.65 -1.65
CA ARG A 207 3.19 26.24 -2.12
C ARG A 207 4.18 25.18 -2.58
N TYR A 208 4.28 24.03 -1.91
CA TYR A 208 5.17 22.95 -2.34
C TYR A 208 4.77 22.36 -3.69
N ARG A 209 3.46 22.21 -3.94
CA ARG A 209 2.92 21.67 -5.20
C ARG A 209 2.95 22.68 -6.35
N GLU A 210 2.61 23.94 -6.08
CA GLU A 210 2.41 24.95 -7.11
C GLU A 210 3.64 25.80 -7.42
N THR A 211 4.68 25.81 -6.57
CA THR A 211 5.85 26.66 -6.83
C THR A 211 6.75 26.07 -7.91
N ASP A 212 7.21 26.90 -8.85
CA ASP A 212 8.23 26.53 -9.83
C ASP A 212 9.67 26.74 -9.33
N SER A 213 9.84 27.37 -8.16
CA SER A 213 11.16 27.66 -7.58
C SER A 213 11.71 26.46 -6.81
N ASN A 214 12.83 25.90 -7.29
CA ASN A 214 13.53 24.81 -6.60
C ASN A 214 13.99 25.20 -5.19
N MET A 215 14.47 26.44 -5.00
CA MET A 215 14.87 26.94 -3.68
C MET A 215 13.72 26.91 -2.67
N VAL A 216 12.52 27.34 -3.07
CA VAL A 216 11.33 27.31 -2.20
C VAL A 216 10.94 25.86 -1.90
N ARG A 217 11.00 24.98 -2.89
CA ARG A 217 10.70 23.56 -2.72
C ARG A 217 11.67 22.87 -1.76
N GLU A 218 12.96 23.16 -1.85
CA GLU A 218 14.01 22.65 -0.94
C GLU A 218 13.87 23.21 0.48
N GLU A 219 13.51 24.48 0.65
CA GLU A 219 13.25 25.03 1.99
C GLU A 219 12.02 24.38 2.64
N LEU A 220 10.96 24.13 1.88
CA LEU A 220 9.75 23.48 2.38
C LEU A 220 9.95 21.98 2.65
N SER A 221 10.78 21.29 1.86
CA SER A 221 11.00 19.85 2.02
C SER A 221 11.61 19.47 3.37
N LYS A 222 12.30 20.40 4.05
CA LYS A 222 12.83 20.21 5.42
C LYS A 222 11.75 19.90 6.45
N TYR A 223 10.53 20.36 6.22
CA TYR A 223 9.38 20.14 7.10
C TYR A 223 8.55 18.91 6.72
N LEU A 224 8.89 18.23 5.63
CA LEU A 224 8.24 16.99 5.26
C LEU A 224 8.73 15.85 6.16
N ALA A 225 7.77 15.04 6.60
CA ALA A 225 8.00 13.72 7.13
C ALA A 225 7.34 12.70 6.20
N SER A 226 7.83 11.47 6.27
CA SER A 226 7.18 10.33 5.63
C SER A 226 6.42 9.53 6.68
N ARG A 227 5.25 9.02 6.30
CA ARG A 227 4.52 8.01 7.07
C ARG A 227 4.07 6.89 6.13
N PRO A 228 3.75 5.69 6.65
CA PRO A 228 3.06 4.69 5.86
C PRO A 228 1.76 5.27 5.30
N CYS A 229 1.47 4.98 4.03
CA CYS A 229 0.24 5.43 3.39
C CYS A 229 -0.98 4.89 4.16
N PRO A 230 -1.97 5.73 4.52
CA PRO A 230 -3.10 5.31 5.35
C PRO A 230 -3.97 4.24 4.69
N ASP A 231 -4.12 4.29 3.36
CA ASP A 231 -5.05 3.41 2.63
C ASP A 231 -4.48 2.02 2.33
N CYS A 232 -3.15 1.89 2.31
CA CYS A 232 -2.48 0.60 2.13
C CYS A 232 -1.64 0.16 3.33
N GLY A 233 -1.53 0.97 4.38
CA GLY A 233 -0.68 0.68 5.54
C GLY A 233 0.79 0.45 5.18
N GLY A 234 1.27 0.95 4.04
CA GLY A 234 2.64 0.71 3.56
C GLY A 234 2.83 -0.52 2.65
N THR A 235 1.78 -1.27 2.32
CA THR A 235 1.91 -2.47 1.48
C THR A 235 2.06 -2.17 -0.01
N ARG A 236 1.86 -0.92 -0.44
CA ARG A 236 2.03 -0.43 -1.83
C ARG A 236 0.99 -0.94 -2.84
N LEU A 237 0.24 -1.98 -2.52
CA LEU A 237 -0.76 -2.59 -3.40
C LEU A 237 -2.15 -2.01 -3.21
N ASN A 238 -3.03 -2.11 -4.21
CA ASN A 238 -4.46 -1.79 -4.10
C ASN A 238 -5.23 -2.79 -3.22
N GLU A 239 -6.50 -2.49 -2.94
CA GLU A 239 -7.33 -3.33 -2.08
C GLU A 239 -7.57 -4.72 -2.66
N GLN A 240 -7.80 -4.82 -3.98
CA GLN A 240 -8.03 -6.10 -4.66
C GLN A 240 -6.87 -7.07 -4.46
N ALA A 241 -5.64 -6.63 -4.75
CA ALA A 241 -4.43 -7.44 -4.67
C ALA A 241 -4.09 -7.88 -3.24
N ARG A 242 -4.45 -7.07 -2.24
CA ARG A 242 -4.28 -7.41 -0.81
C ARG A 242 -5.24 -8.48 -0.32
N ASN A 243 -6.32 -8.74 -1.04
CA ASN A 243 -7.37 -9.68 -0.66
C ASN A 243 -7.28 -11.02 -1.42
N VAL A 244 -6.11 -11.34 -1.97
CA VAL A 244 -5.80 -12.66 -2.54
C VAL A 244 -4.84 -13.39 -1.61
N PHE A 245 -5.20 -14.61 -1.22
CA PHE A 245 -4.51 -15.37 -0.18
C PHE A 245 -3.98 -16.70 -0.70
N ILE A 246 -2.78 -17.08 -0.25
CA ILE A 246 -2.18 -18.39 -0.44
C ILE A 246 -1.95 -18.97 0.97
N ALA A 247 -2.54 -20.13 1.25
CA ALA A 247 -2.47 -20.77 2.58
C ALA A 247 -2.79 -19.81 3.75
N GLY A 248 -3.80 -18.96 3.57
CA GLY A 248 -4.26 -18.01 4.59
C GLY A 248 -3.42 -16.73 4.73
N ARG A 249 -2.39 -16.52 3.88
CA ARG A 249 -1.58 -15.29 3.88
C ARG A 249 -1.67 -14.58 2.54
N ASN A 250 -1.82 -13.26 2.56
CA ASN A 250 -1.76 -12.44 1.36
C ASN A 250 -0.31 -12.07 1.00
N LEU A 251 -0.10 -11.50 -0.19
CA LEU A 251 1.24 -11.17 -0.67
C LEU A 251 2.02 -10.24 0.27
N PRO A 252 1.47 -9.12 0.79
CA PRO A 252 2.19 -8.28 1.76
C PRO A 252 2.54 -9.03 3.05
N GLY A 253 1.66 -9.92 3.52
CA GLY A 253 1.92 -10.74 4.69
C GLY A 253 3.07 -11.72 4.48
N ILE A 254 3.26 -12.23 3.26
CA ILE A 254 4.39 -13.10 2.90
C ILE A 254 5.68 -12.29 2.77
N THR A 255 5.66 -11.13 2.11
CA THR A 255 6.87 -10.31 1.91
C THR A 255 7.37 -9.63 3.17
N ALA A 256 6.51 -9.45 4.18
CA ALA A 256 6.87 -8.94 5.49
C ALA A 256 7.54 -10.00 6.41
N LEU A 257 7.49 -11.29 6.05
CA LEU A 257 8.18 -12.33 6.82
C LEU A 257 9.70 -12.17 6.67
N PRO A 258 10.48 -12.50 7.72
CA PRO A 258 11.90 -12.79 7.56
C PRO A 258 12.10 -13.86 6.49
N ILE A 259 13.18 -13.75 5.71
CA ILE A 259 13.50 -14.67 4.61
C ILE A 259 13.56 -16.13 5.11
N GLY A 260 14.06 -16.37 6.32
CA GLY A 260 14.05 -17.71 6.93
C GLY A 260 12.65 -18.29 7.13
N ASP A 261 11.72 -17.45 7.59
CA ASP A 261 10.32 -17.85 7.82
C ASP A 261 9.57 -18.02 6.49
N ALA A 262 9.81 -17.13 5.53
CA ALA A 262 9.29 -17.27 4.17
C ALA A 262 9.79 -18.56 3.51
N HIS A 263 11.07 -18.90 3.67
CA HIS A 263 11.63 -20.15 3.16
C HIS A 263 10.93 -21.36 3.77
N THR A 264 10.71 -21.34 5.09
CA THR A 264 9.98 -22.40 5.79
C THR A 264 8.56 -22.54 5.26
N LEU A 265 7.83 -21.42 5.12
CA LEU A 265 6.49 -21.38 4.56
C LEU A 265 6.42 -22.08 3.19
N PHE A 266 7.29 -21.71 2.25
CA PHE A 266 7.29 -22.30 0.91
C PHE A 266 7.81 -23.74 0.85
N SER A 267 8.71 -24.12 1.77
CA SER A 267 9.21 -25.50 1.86
C SER A 267 8.14 -26.47 2.36
N THR A 268 7.21 -26.00 3.20
CA THR A 268 6.10 -26.80 3.75
C THR A 268 4.77 -26.54 3.05
N LEU A 269 4.77 -25.72 2.00
CA LEU A 269 3.54 -25.34 1.30
C LEU A 269 3.02 -26.53 0.50
N ASP A 270 1.88 -27.06 0.93
CA ASP A 270 1.15 -28.10 0.20
C ASP A 270 -0.12 -27.51 -0.43
N LEU A 271 -0.25 -27.66 -1.74
CA LEU A 271 -1.38 -27.16 -2.52
C LEU A 271 -2.04 -28.34 -3.25
N PRO A 272 -3.32 -28.65 -2.98
CA PRO A 272 -3.95 -29.84 -3.53
C PRO A 272 -4.25 -29.70 -5.04
N GLY A 273 -4.25 -30.84 -5.74
CA GLY A 273 -4.82 -30.97 -7.08
C GLY A 273 -4.08 -30.19 -8.18
N THR A 274 -4.84 -29.51 -9.04
CA THR A 274 -4.30 -28.79 -10.19
C THR A 274 -3.50 -27.55 -9.80
N GLN A 275 -3.88 -26.88 -8.70
CA GLN A 275 -3.18 -25.69 -8.21
C GLN A 275 -1.74 -26.01 -7.83
N GLY A 276 -1.51 -27.09 -7.07
CA GLY A 276 -0.15 -27.54 -6.75
C GLY A 276 0.68 -27.92 -7.96
N ARG A 277 0.10 -28.62 -8.94
CA ARG A 277 0.80 -28.98 -10.18
C ARG A 277 1.26 -27.77 -10.99
N ILE A 278 0.45 -26.71 -11.05
CA ILE A 278 0.81 -25.46 -11.73
C ILE A 278 1.88 -24.70 -10.93
N ALA A 279 1.73 -24.66 -9.59
CA ALA A 279 2.60 -23.90 -8.72
C ALA A 279 3.96 -24.56 -8.44
N ASP A 280 4.11 -25.88 -8.60
CA ASP A 280 5.31 -26.66 -8.21
C ASP A 280 6.63 -26.03 -8.70
N LYS A 281 6.72 -25.70 -10.00
CA LYS A 281 7.93 -25.06 -10.55
C LYS A 281 8.20 -23.69 -9.93
N ILE A 282 7.16 -22.90 -9.69
CA ILE A 282 7.26 -21.55 -9.12
C ILE A 282 7.68 -21.64 -7.65
N VAL A 283 7.06 -22.54 -6.87
CA VAL A 283 7.38 -22.75 -5.45
C VAL A 283 8.81 -23.23 -5.27
N ARG A 284 9.30 -24.15 -6.13
CA ARG A 284 10.70 -24.59 -6.13
C ARG A 284 11.66 -23.44 -6.40
N GLU A 285 11.34 -22.60 -7.39
CA GLU A 285 12.17 -21.44 -7.74
C GLU A 285 12.23 -20.42 -6.59
N ILE A 286 11.08 -20.11 -5.98
CA ILE A 286 11.01 -19.21 -4.81
C ILE A 286 11.83 -19.80 -3.66
N THR A 287 11.63 -21.07 -3.33
CA THR A 287 12.35 -21.75 -2.25
C THR A 287 13.86 -21.72 -2.48
N SER A 288 14.31 -21.99 -3.70
CA SER A 288 15.72 -21.92 -4.11
C SER A 288 16.31 -20.51 -3.92
N ARG A 289 15.61 -19.46 -4.37
CA ARG A 289 16.06 -18.07 -4.21
C ARG A 289 16.15 -17.62 -2.76
N LEU A 290 15.16 -17.99 -1.94
CA LEU A 290 15.19 -17.72 -0.51
C LEU A 290 16.35 -18.45 0.16
N HIS A 291 16.62 -19.69 -0.24
CA HIS A 291 17.76 -20.47 0.26
C HIS A 291 19.11 -19.82 -0.07
N PHE A 292 19.27 -19.26 -1.28
CA PHE A 292 20.50 -18.51 -1.61
C PHE A 292 20.72 -17.31 -0.70
N LEU A 293 19.66 -16.55 -0.38
CA LEU A 293 19.72 -15.43 0.55
C LEU A 293 20.09 -15.88 1.98
N ILE A 294 19.60 -17.05 2.41
CA ILE A 294 19.96 -17.65 3.71
C ILE A 294 21.44 -18.04 3.74
N ASN A 295 21.98 -18.62 2.66
CA ASN A 295 23.37 -19.06 2.60
C ASN A 295 24.38 -17.91 2.67
N VAL A 296 23.98 -16.70 2.24
CA VAL A 296 24.76 -15.47 2.40
C VAL A 296 24.42 -14.69 3.68
N GLY A 297 23.74 -15.33 4.65
CA GLY A 297 23.50 -14.76 5.98
C GLY A 297 22.44 -13.65 6.04
N LEU A 298 21.48 -13.60 5.09
CA LEU A 298 20.43 -12.57 5.05
C LEU A 298 19.07 -13.07 5.55
N ASN A 299 19.05 -14.15 6.35
CA ASN A 299 17.81 -14.79 6.82
C ASN A 299 16.89 -13.89 7.66
N TYR A 300 17.45 -12.85 8.29
CA TYR A 300 16.72 -11.90 9.15
C TYR A 300 16.05 -10.76 8.37
N LEU A 301 16.41 -10.56 7.10
CA LEU A 301 15.79 -9.53 6.26
C LEU A 301 14.41 -9.96 5.79
N THR A 302 13.58 -8.97 5.46
CA THR A 302 12.27 -9.19 4.83
C THR A 302 12.34 -8.80 3.35
N LEU A 303 11.50 -9.40 2.52
CA LEU A 303 11.39 -9.04 1.09
C LEU A 303 10.78 -7.64 0.88
N HIS A 304 10.09 -7.11 1.89
CA HIS A 304 9.49 -5.77 1.88
C HIS A 304 10.49 -4.64 2.18
N ARG A 305 11.65 -4.93 2.79
CA ARG A 305 12.64 -3.92 3.20
C ARG A 305 13.12 -3.09 2.00
N SER A 306 13.17 -1.76 2.18
CA SER A 306 13.65 -0.85 1.15
C SER A 306 15.14 -1.05 0.87
N ALA A 307 15.51 -1.09 -0.41
CA ALA A 307 16.89 -1.22 -0.86
C ALA A 307 17.80 -0.09 -0.34
N ASP A 308 17.27 1.13 -0.21
CA ASP A 308 18.01 2.31 0.27
C ASP A 308 18.41 2.22 1.75
N THR A 309 17.79 1.31 2.50
CA THR A 309 18.07 1.11 3.94
C THR A 309 19.09 -0.01 4.19
N LEU A 310 19.58 -0.66 3.14
CA LEU A 310 20.55 -1.74 3.25
C LEU A 310 21.96 -1.18 3.43
N SER A 311 22.74 -1.83 4.28
CA SER A 311 24.19 -1.62 4.36
C SER A 311 24.88 -2.08 3.08
N GLY A 312 26.09 -1.57 2.84
CA GLY A 312 26.91 -1.98 1.69
C GLY A 312 27.12 -3.50 1.62
N GLY A 313 27.43 -4.13 2.76
CA GLY A 313 27.61 -5.58 2.85
C GLY A 313 26.32 -6.36 2.58
N GLU A 314 25.16 -5.91 3.08
CA GLU A 314 23.86 -6.53 2.76
C GLU A 314 23.56 -6.44 1.25
N ALA A 315 23.73 -5.27 0.64
CA ALA A 315 23.48 -5.07 -0.78
C ALA A 315 24.41 -5.93 -1.66
N GLN A 316 25.68 -6.02 -1.29
CA GLN A 316 26.66 -6.89 -1.96
C GLN A 316 26.26 -8.37 -1.88
N ARG A 317 25.84 -8.84 -0.70
CA ARG A 317 25.41 -10.23 -0.51
C ARG A 317 24.12 -10.57 -1.24
N ILE A 318 23.16 -9.64 -1.35
CA ILE A 318 21.97 -9.79 -2.21
C ILE A 318 22.39 -9.95 -3.67
N ARG A 319 23.34 -9.14 -4.13
CA ARG A 319 23.87 -9.25 -5.50
C ARG A 319 24.54 -10.61 -5.72
N LEU A 320 25.34 -11.09 -4.78
CA LEU A 320 25.97 -12.41 -4.84
C LEU A 320 24.93 -13.54 -4.92
N ALA A 321 23.92 -13.54 -4.02
CA ALA A 321 22.83 -14.51 -4.04
C ALA A 321 22.09 -14.53 -5.39
N SER A 322 21.86 -13.35 -5.97
CA SER A 322 21.22 -13.22 -7.29
C SER A 322 22.07 -13.80 -8.43
N GLN A 323 23.40 -13.68 -8.35
CA GLN A 323 24.32 -14.26 -9.34
C GLN A 323 24.42 -15.78 -9.23
N ILE A 324 24.32 -16.33 -8.02
CA ILE A 324 24.28 -17.80 -7.85
C ILE A 324 22.98 -18.36 -8.44
N GLY A 325 21.87 -17.66 -8.22
CA GLY A 325 20.56 -18.05 -8.76
C GLY A 325 20.41 -17.89 -10.26
N SER A 326 21.28 -17.13 -10.94
CA SER A 326 21.21 -17.00 -12.40
C SER A 326 21.74 -18.24 -13.14
N GLY A 327 22.49 -19.11 -12.45
CA GLY A 327 23.02 -20.35 -13.03
C GLY A 327 24.01 -20.12 -14.20
N LEU A 328 24.63 -18.94 -14.26
CA LEU A 328 25.59 -18.61 -15.31
C LEU A 328 26.88 -19.44 -15.15
N THR A 329 27.49 -19.78 -16.29
CA THR A 329 28.73 -20.56 -16.40
C THR A 329 29.73 -19.82 -17.28
N GLY A 330 31.04 -19.96 -17.02
CA GLY A 330 32.09 -19.29 -17.79
C GLY A 330 32.24 -17.78 -17.49
N VAL A 331 31.69 -17.33 -16.37
CA VAL A 331 31.79 -15.93 -15.91
C VAL A 331 32.96 -15.77 -14.96
N MET A 332 33.64 -14.62 -15.02
CA MET A 332 34.63 -14.22 -14.02
C MET A 332 33.99 -13.24 -13.03
N TYR A 333 33.85 -13.68 -11.79
CA TYR A 333 33.37 -12.87 -10.67
C TYR A 333 34.57 -12.27 -9.94
N VAL A 334 34.58 -10.95 -9.77
CA VAL A 334 35.56 -10.22 -8.95
C VAL A 334 34.80 -9.63 -7.76
N LEU A 335 35.15 -10.07 -6.56
CA LEU A 335 34.48 -9.70 -5.31
C LEU A 335 35.46 -8.93 -4.41
N ASP A 336 34.96 -7.86 -3.80
CA ASP A 336 35.73 -6.97 -2.93
C ASP A 336 35.22 -7.13 -1.49
N GLU A 337 36.00 -7.78 -0.62
CA GLU A 337 35.73 -8.05 0.79
C GLU A 337 34.30 -8.54 1.11
N PRO A 338 33.86 -9.68 0.52
CA PRO A 338 32.50 -10.20 0.71
C PRO A 338 32.17 -10.60 2.17
N SER A 339 33.18 -10.76 3.04
CA SER A 339 32.99 -11.03 4.47
C SER A 339 32.61 -9.80 5.32
N ILE A 340 32.66 -8.58 4.77
CA ILE A 340 32.35 -7.36 5.54
C ILE A 340 30.96 -7.43 6.20
N GLY A 341 30.95 -7.23 7.52
CA GLY A 341 29.72 -7.18 8.30
C GLY A 341 29.02 -8.54 8.43
N LEU A 342 29.71 -9.65 8.13
CA LEU A 342 29.29 -10.99 8.52
C LEU A 342 29.87 -11.35 9.88
N HIS A 343 29.12 -12.15 10.63
CA HIS A 343 29.60 -12.80 11.83
C HIS A 343 30.46 -14.01 11.45
N GLN A 344 31.52 -14.34 12.21
CA GLN A 344 32.44 -15.44 11.88
C GLN A 344 31.73 -16.76 11.57
N ARG A 345 30.69 -17.08 12.34
CA ARG A 345 29.84 -18.28 12.16
C ARG A 345 29.22 -18.40 10.76
N ASP A 346 28.90 -17.28 10.11
CA ASP A 346 28.27 -17.26 8.78
C ASP A 346 29.32 -17.17 7.66
N ASN A 347 30.61 -16.99 7.98
CA ASN A 347 31.70 -16.93 7.02
C ASN A 347 31.89 -18.28 6.30
N ASP A 348 31.81 -19.40 7.03
CA ASP A 348 31.87 -20.75 6.44
C ASP A 348 30.79 -20.98 5.37
N ARG A 349 29.60 -20.43 5.59
CA ARG A 349 28.47 -20.54 4.65
C ARG A 349 28.72 -19.71 3.39
N LEU A 350 29.28 -18.51 3.55
CA LEU A 350 29.70 -17.67 2.43
C LEU A 350 30.78 -18.38 1.61
N LEU A 351 31.82 -18.92 2.26
CA LEU A 351 32.92 -19.63 1.58
C LEU A 351 32.42 -20.87 0.85
N GLY A 352 31.52 -21.66 1.45
CA GLY A 352 30.86 -22.79 0.79
C GLY A 352 30.09 -22.35 -0.46
N THR A 353 29.45 -21.18 -0.38
CA THR A 353 28.71 -20.59 -1.50
C THR A 353 29.63 -20.13 -2.63
N LEU A 354 30.76 -19.50 -2.33
CA LEU A 354 31.77 -19.09 -3.31
C LEU A 354 32.43 -20.29 -4.00
N LYS A 355 32.74 -21.36 -3.24
CA LYS A 355 33.24 -22.63 -3.78
C LYS A 355 32.24 -23.23 -4.76
N ARG A 356 30.94 -23.25 -4.41
CA ARG A 356 29.88 -23.69 -5.33
C ARG A 356 29.82 -22.84 -6.60
N LEU A 357 29.95 -21.52 -6.50
CA LEU A 357 29.95 -20.62 -7.66
C LEU A 357 31.10 -20.96 -8.63
N ARG A 358 32.30 -21.22 -8.10
CA ARG A 358 33.46 -21.72 -8.86
C ARG A 358 33.17 -23.08 -9.50
N ASP A 359 32.63 -24.02 -8.73
CA ASP A 359 32.40 -25.40 -9.16
C ASP A 359 31.33 -25.52 -10.25
N MET A 360 30.47 -24.50 -10.41
CA MET A 360 29.57 -24.35 -11.57
C MET A 360 30.30 -23.97 -12.89
N GLY A 361 31.64 -23.90 -12.88
CA GLY A 361 32.44 -23.56 -14.07
C GLY A 361 32.70 -22.06 -14.22
N ASN A 362 32.73 -21.33 -13.11
CA ASN A 362 33.07 -19.90 -13.09
C ASN A 362 34.45 -19.67 -12.47
N THR A 363 35.06 -18.53 -12.77
CA THR A 363 36.26 -18.06 -12.06
C THR A 363 35.85 -17.07 -10.99
N VAL A 364 36.31 -17.25 -9.76
CA VAL A 364 35.97 -16.40 -8.62
C VAL A 364 37.26 -15.83 -8.05
N ILE A 365 37.45 -14.52 -8.20
CA ILE A 365 38.57 -13.76 -7.66
C ILE A 365 38.03 -12.95 -6.49
N VAL A 366 38.61 -13.15 -5.31
CA VAL A 366 38.17 -12.52 -4.07
C VAL A 366 39.33 -11.70 -3.51
N VAL A 367 39.08 -10.43 -3.25
CA VAL A 367 39.96 -9.58 -2.42
C VAL A 367 39.46 -9.73 -0.99
N GLU A 368 40.29 -10.30 -0.11
CA GLU A 368 39.95 -10.55 1.29
C GLU A 368 41.15 -10.32 2.20
N HIS A 369 40.83 -10.02 3.46
CA HIS A 369 41.80 -9.91 4.55
C HIS A 369 41.52 -10.92 5.68
N ASP A 370 40.37 -11.61 5.66
CA ASP A 370 40.01 -12.65 6.62
C ASP A 370 40.89 -13.91 6.45
N GLU A 371 41.42 -14.43 7.56
CA GLU A 371 42.37 -15.55 7.56
C GLU A 371 41.72 -16.87 7.12
N ASP A 372 40.47 -17.11 7.53
CA ASP A 372 39.72 -18.32 7.18
C ASP A 372 39.35 -18.34 5.68
N ALA A 373 39.17 -17.17 5.07
CA ALA A 373 38.95 -17.04 3.63
C ALA A 373 40.22 -17.24 2.78
N ILE A 374 41.40 -16.88 3.32
CA ILE A 374 42.70 -17.00 2.63
C ILE A 374 43.23 -18.44 2.69
N ARG A 375 42.98 -19.15 3.78
CA ARG A 375 43.37 -20.56 3.96
C ARG A 375 42.49 -21.52 3.16
#